data_AF-A0A6A5BMV2-F1
#
_entry.id   AF-A0A6A5BMV2-F1
#
_cell.length_a   1.000
_cell.length_b   1.000
_cell.length_c   1.000
_cell.angle_alpha   90.00
_cell.angle_beta   90.00
_cell.angle_gamma   90.00
#
_symmetry.space_group_name_H-M   'P 1'
#
loop_
_entity.id
_entity.type
_entity.pdbx_description
1 polymer ?
#
loop_
_entity_poly.entity_id
_entity_poly.type
_entity_poly.pdbx_seq_one_letter_code
_entity_poly.pdbx_strand_id
1 'polypeptide(L)'
;MSTTAQPYYDCIRKTLEAALCLENFPSQLIERHNKPEVEVGMSKELLLNPVVISRDKFDRCMIEGSINSVRISLAFKKNDQVEEIIYKRFMHF
;
A
#
# COMPACT_ATOMS: atom_id res chain seq x y z
N MET A 1 6.14 -12.03 -23.92
CA MET A 1 6.18 -12.35 -22.47
C MET A 1 4.78 -12.21 -21.86
N SER A 2 3.90 -13.21 -22.05
CA SER A 2 2.50 -13.13 -21.58
C SER A 2 2.29 -13.62 -20.13
N THR A 3 3.35 -13.89 -19.36
CA THR A 3 3.27 -14.64 -18.09
C THR A 3 3.72 -13.87 -16.85
N THR A 4 4.05 -12.57 -16.93
CA THR A 4 4.59 -11.81 -15.78
C THR A 4 3.53 -11.31 -14.80
N ALA A 5 2.24 -11.49 -15.10
CA ALA A 5 1.15 -11.02 -14.23
C ALA A 5 1.02 -11.87 -12.95
N GLN A 6 1.02 -13.20 -13.10
CA GLN A 6 0.84 -14.12 -11.96
C GLN A 6 1.95 -13.98 -10.91
N PRO A 7 3.26 -13.96 -11.27
CA PRO A 7 4.32 -13.74 -10.30
C PRO A 7 4.22 -12.41 -9.56
N TYR A 8 3.76 -11.35 -10.24
CA TYR A 8 3.55 -10.04 -9.63
C TYR A 8 2.42 -10.07 -8.59
N TYR A 9 1.28 -10.66 -8.92
CA TYR A 9 0.16 -10.81 -7.98
C TYR A 9 0.49 -11.73 -6.81
N ASP A 10 1.22 -12.82 -7.06
CA ASP A 10 1.68 -13.73 -6.01
C ASP A 10 2.65 -13.06 -5.05
N CYS A 11 3.55 -12.21 -5.56
CA CYS A 11 4.45 -11.42 -4.75
C CYS A 11 3.68 -10.42 -3.88
N ILE A 12 2.76 -9.65 -4.47
CA ILE A 12 1.90 -8.72 -3.72
C ILE A 12 1.13 -9.44 -2.62
N ARG A 13 0.48 -10.57 -2.95
CA ARG A 13 -0.30 -11.35 -2.01
C ARG A 13 0.53 -11.82 -0.81
N LYS A 14 1.71 -12.41 -1.06
CA LYS A 14 2.60 -12.86 0.02
C LYS A 14 3.13 -11.70 0.87
N THR A 15 3.44 -10.56 0.25
CA THR A 15 3.90 -9.37 0.98
C THR A 15 2.77 -8.78 1.83
N LEU A 16 1.53 -8.78 1.33
CA LEU A 16 0.36 -8.37 2.11
C LEU A 16 0.06 -9.32 3.26
N GLU A 17 0.15 -10.64 3.05
CA GLU A 17 0.02 -11.63 4.12
C GLU A 17 1.03 -11.37 5.25
N ALA A 18 2.26 -11.00 4.92
CA ALA A 18 3.28 -10.64 5.92
C ALA A 18 3.07 -9.25 6.55
N ALA A 19 2.52 -8.28 5.82
CA ALA A 19 2.30 -6.92 6.31
C ALA A 19 1.02 -6.78 7.15
N LEU A 20 0.00 -7.61 6.92
CA LEU A 20 -1.30 -7.57 7.60
C LEU A 20 -1.29 -8.27 8.98
N CYS A 21 -0.14 -8.34 9.63
CA CYS A 21 0.00 -8.79 11.02
C CYS A 21 -0.21 -7.61 11.98
N LEU A 22 -1.44 -7.08 12.02
CA LEU A 22 -1.79 -5.88 12.78
C LEU A 22 -2.28 -6.18 14.19
N GLU A 23 -1.95 -5.29 15.12
CA GLU A 23 -2.44 -5.32 16.50
C GLU A 23 -3.05 -3.98 16.90
N ASN A 24 -4.00 -4.01 17.84
CA ASN A 24 -4.56 -2.78 18.38
C ASN A 24 -3.52 -2.04 19.23
N PHE A 25 -3.12 -0.84 18.80
CA PHE A 25 -2.07 -0.07 19.45
C PHE A 25 -2.52 1.36 19.77
N PRO A 26 -2.63 1.73 21.06
CA PRO A 26 -2.99 3.10 21.45
C PRO A 26 -1.83 4.07 21.17
N SER A 27 -2.16 5.34 20.89
CA SER A 27 -1.14 6.35 20.61
C SER A 27 -0.26 6.60 21.83
N GLN A 28 1.06 6.59 21.63
CA GLN A 28 2.04 6.91 22.67
C GLN A 28 2.18 8.41 22.93
N LEU A 29 1.75 9.25 21.98
CA LEU A 29 1.95 10.71 22.04
C LEU A 29 0.74 11.46 22.60
N ILE A 30 -0.48 10.94 22.39
CA ILE A 30 -1.71 11.61 22.80
C ILE A 30 -2.57 10.62 23.59
N GLU A 31 -2.86 10.97 24.84
CA GLU A 31 -3.68 10.16 25.72
C GLU A 31 -5.07 9.90 25.10
N ARG A 32 -5.59 8.67 25.25
CA ARG A 32 -6.94 8.27 24.81
C ARG A 32 -7.19 8.36 23.30
N HIS A 33 -6.14 8.48 22.49
CA HIS A 33 -6.23 8.38 21.04
C HIS A 33 -5.74 7.02 20.55
N ASN A 34 -6.38 6.55 19.48
CA ASN A 34 -5.93 5.42 18.69
C ASN A 34 -6.01 5.85 17.22
N LYS A 35 -4.84 5.97 16.58
CA LYS A 35 -4.70 6.51 15.22
C LYS A 35 -3.84 5.54 14.40
N PRO A 36 -4.08 5.44 13.09
CA PRO A 36 -3.23 4.64 12.22
C PRO A 36 -1.80 5.21 12.21
N GLU A 37 -0.85 4.47 12.77
CA GLU A 37 0.54 4.94 12.93
C GLU A 37 1.20 5.21 11.58
N VAL A 38 0.87 4.44 10.54
CA VAL A 38 1.39 4.65 9.17
C VAL A 38 0.99 6.01 8.56
N GLU A 39 -0.17 6.57 8.95
CA GLU A 39 -0.63 7.87 8.45
C GLU A 39 -0.12 9.03 9.29
N VAL A 40 0.06 8.81 10.60
CA VAL A 40 0.53 9.83 11.54
C VAL A 40 2.04 10.03 11.40
N GLY A 41 2.80 8.94 11.26
CA GLY A 41 4.24 8.98 10.95
C GLY A 41 5.13 9.61 12.02
N MET A 42 4.64 9.78 13.25
CA MET A 42 5.37 10.46 14.33
C MET A 42 6.31 9.52 15.09
N SER A 43 5.97 8.24 15.15
CA SER A 43 6.67 7.21 15.94
C SER A 43 7.42 6.27 14.99
N LYS A 44 8.70 6.55 14.71
CA LYS A 44 9.47 5.81 13.68
C LYS A 44 9.66 4.34 14.00
N GLU A 45 9.70 4.01 15.28
CA GLU A 45 9.81 2.65 15.81
C GLU A 45 8.57 1.80 15.51
N LEU A 46 7.42 2.42 15.24
CA LEU A 46 6.17 1.74 14.90
C LEU A 46 5.99 1.57 13.39
N LEU A 47 6.85 2.20 12.58
CA LEU A 47 6.82 2.15 11.13
C LEU A 47 7.74 1.04 10.60
N LEU A 48 7.22 0.25 9.68
CA LEU A 48 8.01 -0.72 8.93
C LEU A 48 8.60 -0.08 7.68
N ASN A 49 9.64 -0.71 7.14
CA ASN A 49 10.24 -0.26 5.89
C ASN A 49 9.23 -0.39 4.72
N PRO A 50 8.97 0.68 3.95
CA PRO A 50 8.13 0.61 2.76
C PRO A 50 8.69 -0.36 1.73
N VAL A 51 7.83 -1.19 1.16
CA VAL A 51 8.19 -2.14 0.10
C VAL A 51 7.49 -1.76 -1.19
N VAL A 52 8.25 -1.67 -2.29
CA VAL A 52 7.72 -1.38 -3.62
C VAL A 52 7.90 -2.60 -4.52
N ILE A 53 6.79 -3.15 -5.00
CA ILE A 53 6.74 -4.27 -5.94
C ILE A 53 6.37 -3.69 -7.31
N SER A 54 7.20 -3.90 -8.32
CA SER A 54 6.99 -3.33 -9.66
C SER A 54 7.00 -4.44 -10.70
N ARG A 55 5.98 -4.45 -11.57
CA ARG A 55 5.95 -5.34 -12.75
C ARG A 55 6.61 -4.67 -13.95
N ASP A 56 6.29 -3.40 -14.16
CA ASP A 56 6.91 -2.54 -15.16
C ASP A 56 7.05 -1.10 -14.61
N LYS A 57 7.31 -0.11 -15.49
CA LYS A 57 7.47 1.29 -15.08
C LYS A 57 6.16 1.94 -14.60
N PHE A 58 5.01 1.37 -14.96
CA PHE A 58 3.69 1.93 -14.75
C PHE A 58 2.89 1.14 -13.69
N ASP A 59 2.93 -0.19 -13.74
CA ASP A 59 2.31 -1.13 -12.80
C ASP A 59 3.20 -1.35 -11.58
N ARG A 60 2.83 -0.71 -10.47
CA ARG A 60 3.57 -0.74 -9.20
C ARG A 60 2.62 -0.80 -8.01
N CYS A 61 3.03 -1.49 -6.96
CA CYS A 61 2.35 -1.55 -5.68
C CYS A 61 3.35 -1.14 -4.60
N MET A 62 3.00 -0.12 -3.81
CA MET A 62 3.76 0.29 -2.64
C MET A 62 2.97 -0.09 -1.38
N ILE A 63 3.62 -0.84 -0.49
CA ILE A 63 3.06 -1.32 0.77
C ILE A 63 3.86 -0.68 1.90
N GLU A 64 3.17 0.07 2.74
CA GLU A 64 3.72 0.75 3.91
C GLU A 64 3.04 0.16 5.14
N GLY A 65 3.81 -0.53 5.97
CA GLY A 65 3.30 -1.19 7.17
C GLY A 65 3.59 -0.40 8.44
N SER A 66 2.74 -0.58 9.44
CA SER A 66 2.99 -0.19 10.83
C SER A 66 2.36 -1.23 11.76
N ILE A 67 2.52 -1.06 13.07
CA ILE A 67 1.97 -1.99 14.07
C ILE A 67 0.43 -2.15 14.01
N ASN A 68 -0.31 -1.08 13.71
CA ASN A 68 -1.77 -1.07 13.80
C ASN A 68 -2.48 -0.74 12.48
N SER A 69 -1.74 -0.47 11.41
CA SER A 69 -2.29 -0.08 10.11
C SER A 69 -1.32 -0.34 8.97
N VAL A 70 -1.86 -0.62 7.78
CA VAL A 70 -1.09 -0.75 6.54
C VAL A 70 -1.70 0.16 5.48
N ARG A 71 -0.86 0.93 4.78
CA ARG A 71 -1.24 1.71 3.61
C ARG A 71 -0.78 1.00 2.35
N ILE A 72 -1.69 0.88 1.38
CA ILE A 72 -1.44 0.21 0.10
C ILE A 72 -1.72 1.22 -1.01
N SER A 73 -0.69 1.52 -1.81
CA SER A 73 -0.79 2.42 -2.95
C SER A 73 -0.58 1.65 -4.25
N LEU A 74 -1.58 1.68 -5.12
CA LEU A 74 -1.55 0.98 -6.41
C LEU A 74 -1.42 1.97 -7.56
N ALA A 75 -0.47 1.70 -8.44
CA ALA A 75 -0.33 2.35 -9.72
C ALA A 75 -0.65 1.33 -10.82
N PHE A 76 -1.62 1.68 -11.66
CA PHE A 76 -2.02 0.91 -12.83
C PHE A 76 -1.52 1.60 -14.09
N LYS A 77 -1.12 0.78 -15.07
CA LYS A 77 -0.82 1.19 -16.43
C LYS A 77 -2.05 1.80 -17.11
N LYS A 78 -1.86 2.95 -17.75
CA LYS A 78 -2.83 3.58 -18.67
C LYS A 78 -2.18 3.66 -20.04
N ASN A 79 -2.87 3.21 -21.07
CA ASN A 79 -2.35 3.14 -22.43
C ASN A 79 -2.62 4.44 -23.22
N ASP A 80 -3.67 5.18 -22.87
CA ASP A 80 -4.03 6.44 -23.50
C ASP A 80 -4.63 7.46 -22.51
N GLN A 81 -4.91 8.67 -23.01
CA GLN A 81 -5.49 9.77 -22.22
C GLN A 81 -6.95 9.49 -21.84
N VAL A 82 -7.67 8.71 -22.64
CA VAL A 82 -9.07 8.36 -22.37
C VAL A 82 -9.14 7.43 -21.16
N GLU A 83 -8.31 6.40 -21.13
CA GLU A 83 -8.14 5.46 -20.01
C GLU A 83 -7.68 6.19 -18.75
N GLU A 84 -6.84 7.23 -18.86
CA GLU A 84 -6.47 8.05 -17.71
C GLU A 84 -7.66 8.82 -17.11
N ILE A 85 -8.53 9.41 -17.95
CA ILE A 85 -9.73 10.12 -17.48
C ILE A 85 -10.73 9.13 -16.87
N ILE A 86 -10.94 7.97 -17.52
CA ILE A 86 -11.82 6.92 -17.01
C ILE A 86 -11.31 6.43 -15.66
N TYR A 87 -10.02 6.15 -15.54
CA TYR A 87 -9.39 5.72 -14.30
C TYR A 87 -9.57 6.76 -13.19
N LYS A 88 -9.30 8.05 -13.48
CA LYS A 88 -9.48 9.14 -12.50
C LYS A 88 -10.94 9.25 -12.03
N ARG A 89 -11.91 9.15 -12.95
CA ARG A 89 -13.33 9.19 -12.60
C ARG A 89 -13.76 7.97 -11.81
N PHE A 90 -13.27 6.79 -12.17
CA PHE A 90 -13.63 5.53 -11.51
C PHE A 90 -13.03 5.42 -10.11
N MET A 91 -11.78 5.87 -9.89
CA MET A 91 -11.16 5.86 -8.57
C MET A 91 -11.67 6.97 -7.64
N HIS A 92 -12.26 8.03 -8.20
CA HIS A 92 -12.82 9.14 -7.41
C HIS A 92 -14.26 8.88 -6.96
N PHE A 93 -15.02 8.08 -7.71
CA PHE A 93 -16.39 7.70 -7.39
C PHE A 93 -16.43 6.80 -6.15
#